data_AF-A0A8J8XQL4-F1
#
_entry.id   AF-A0A8J8XQL4-F1
#
_cell.length_a   1.000
_cell.length_b   1.000
_cell.length_c   1.000
_cell.angle_alpha   90.00
_cell.angle_beta   90.00
_cell.angle_gamma   90.00
#
_symmetry.space_group_name_H-M   'P 1'
#
loop_
_entity.id
_entity.type
_entity.pdbx_description
1 polymer ?
#
loop_
_entity_poly.entity_id
_entity_poly.type
_entity_poly.pdbx_seq_one_letter_code
_entity_poly.pdbx_strand_id
1 'polypeptide(L)'
;MSSHMAGLGLDKMKLGNPQSFLDQEEADDQQLLEPEAWRTYTERRNALREFLTSDLSPHLLKRHHARMQLLRKCSYYIEVLPKHLALGDQNPLVLPSAVFQLIDPWKFQRMKKVGTAQTKIQLLLLGDLLEQLDHGRAELDALLQSPDPRPFLADWALVERRLADVSAVMDSFLTMMVPGRLHVKHRLVSDVSAAKIPHIWLMLSTKMPVMFDRKESAAHQDWARLRWFVTIQPAASEQYELRFRLLDPRTQQECAQCGVIPVAACTFDVRNLLPNRSYKFTIKRAETSTLVYEPWRDSLTLQTKPGPLEGPTLSHSVREMIF
;
A
#
# COMPACT_ATOMS: atom_id res chain seq x y z
N MET A 1 -90.44 -1.15 -67.20
CA MET A 1 -90.43 -2.63 -67.12
C MET A 1 -90.05 -2.96 -65.68
N SER A 2 -91.02 -3.27 -64.81
CA SER A 2 -91.26 -4.62 -64.25
C SER A 2 -89.94 -5.32 -63.87
N SER A 3 -89.65 -5.80 -62.65
CA SER A 3 -90.49 -6.19 -61.52
C SER A 3 -89.59 -6.63 -60.35
N HIS A 4 -89.98 -6.23 -59.13
CA HIS A 4 -90.06 -6.98 -57.87
C HIS A 4 -88.94 -7.88 -57.28
N MET A 5 -88.82 -7.66 -55.94
CA MET A 5 -88.55 -8.59 -54.81
C MET A 5 -87.11 -9.02 -54.55
N ALA A 6 -86.66 -9.25 -53.32
CA ALA A 6 -87.07 -8.96 -51.94
C ALA A 6 -86.03 -9.64 -51.01
N GLY A 7 -85.86 -9.14 -49.78
CA GLY A 7 -85.18 -9.83 -48.68
C GLY A 7 -83.99 -9.04 -48.13
N LEU A 8 -84.18 -8.05 -47.24
CA LEU A 8 -84.35 -8.16 -45.77
C LEU A 8 -83.22 -8.90 -45.05
N GLY A 9 -82.52 -8.18 -44.16
CA GLY A 9 -81.73 -8.80 -43.09
C GLY A 9 -80.58 -7.95 -42.55
N LEU A 10 -80.90 -6.87 -41.82
CA LEU A 10 -79.98 -6.23 -40.87
C LEU A 10 -79.71 -7.20 -39.70
N ASP A 11 -78.45 -7.44 -39.33
CA ASP A 11 -78.08 -7.40 -37.91
C ASP A 11 -76.58 -7.10 -37.64
N LYS A 12 -76.38 -5.93 -37.03
CA LYS A 12 -75.51 -5.54 -35.92
C LYS A 12 -74.03 -5.96 -35.79
N MET A 13 -73.26 -4.91 -35.46
CA MET A 13 -72.15 -4.84 -34.48
C MET A 13 -70.84 -5.52 -34.93
N LYS A 14 -69.63 -4.92 -34.85
CA LYS A 14 -69.06 -3.92 -33.94
C LYS A 14 -67.68 -3.50 -34.49
N LEU A 15 -67.21 -2.28 -34.25
CA LEU A 15 -65.82 -1.85 -34.51
C LEU A 15 -64.82 -2.78 -33.79
N GLY A 16 -63.78 -3.21 -34.51
CA GLY A 16 -62.57 -3.86 -33.99
C GLY A 16 -61.32 -3.24 -34.61
N ASN A 17 -60.48 -2.73 -33.73
CA ASN A 17 -59.22 -1.99 -33.89
C ASN A 17 -58.20 -2.59 -34.89
N PRO A 18 -57.36 -1.79 -35.58
CA PRO A 18 -56.21 -2.30 -36.33
C PRO A 18 -55.05 -2.60 -35.37
N GLN A 19 -54.92 -3.85 -34.93
CA GLN A 19 -53.71 -4.38 -34.29
C GLN A 19 -53.28 -5.64 -35.02
N SER A 20 -52.41 -5.48 -36.01
CA SER A 20 -51.61 -6.59 -36.55
C SER A 20 -50.37 -6.05 -37.28
N PHE A 21 -49.69 -5.07 -36.69
CA PHE A 21 -48.44 -4.48 -37.20
C PHE A 21 -47.35 -4.40 -36.11
N LEU A 22 -47.44 -5.24 -35.06
CA LEU A 22 -46.49 -5.24 -33.94
C LEU A 22 -46.03 -6.64 -33.51
N ASP A 23 -46.10 -7.65 -34.38
CA ASP A 23 -45.58 -8.99 -34.06
C ASP A 23 -44.52 -9.48 -35.08
N GLN A 24 -43.96 -8.59 -35.91
CA GLN A 24 -43.07 -9.00 -36.99
C GLN A 24 -41.80 -8.14 -37.16
N GLU A 25 -41.42 -7.34 -36.16
CA GLU A 25 -40.16 -6.55 -36.20
C GLU A 25 -39.37 -6.56 -34.87
N GLU A 26 -39.55 -7.57 -34.01
CA GLU A 26 -38.64 -7.80 -32.85
C GLU A 26 -37.95 -9.17 -32.88
N ALA A 27 -37.96 -9.86 -34.03
CA ALA A 27 -37.46 -11.23 -34.15
C ALA A 27 -36.19 -11.40 -34.99
N ASP A 28 -35.58 -10.33 -35.50
CA ASP A 28 -34.62 -10.47 -36.62
C ASP A 28 -33.30 -9.69 -36.48
N ASP A 29 -32.77 -9.51 -35.27
CA ASP A 29 -31.37 -9.07 -35.11
C ASP A 29 -30.68 -9.53 -33.80
N GLN A 30 -31.16 -10.62 -33.20
CA GLN A 30 -30.32 -11.46 -32.33
C GLN A 30 -30.03 -12.73 -33.10
N GLN A 31 -28.82 -12.83 -33.66
CA GLN A 31 -28.29 -14.08 -34.21
C GLN A 31 -28.52 -15.22 -33.21
N LEU A 32 -29.55 -16.03 -33.45
CA LEU A 32 -29.89 -17.18 -32.63
C LEU A 32 -28.76 -18.20 -32.80
N LEU A 33 -27.79 -18.14 -31.89
CA LEU A 33 -26.78 -19.17 -31.74
C LEU A 33 -27.47 -20.51 -31.49
N GLU A 34 -26.90 -21.58 -32.06
CA GLU A 34 -27.34 -22.95 -31.79
C GLU A 34 -27.44 -23.18 -30.26
N PRO A 35 -28.45 -23.92 -29.76
CA PRO A 35 -28.68 -24.12 -28.32
C PRO A 35 -27.44 -24.65 -27.55
N GLU A 36 -26.56 -25.38 -28.22
CA GLU A 36 -25.28 -25.83 -27.69
C GLU A 36 -24.25 -24.68 -27.57
N ALA A 37 -24.10 -23.87 -28.62
CA ALA A 37 -23.23 -22.70 -28.61
C ALA A 37 -23.67 -21.69 -27.54
N TRP A 38 -24.98 -21.51 -27.35
CA TRP A 38 -25.52 -20.64 -26.29
C TRP A 38 -25.21 -21.15 -24.88
N ARG A 39 -25.30 -22.46 -24.65
CA ARG A 39 -24.90 -23.10 -23.37
C ARG A 39 -23.42 -22.88 -23.10
N THR A 40 -22.55 -23.20 -24.07
CA THR A 40 -21.11 -23.02 -23.96
C THR A 40 -20.72 -21.56 -23.72
N TYR A 41 -21.34 -20.61 -24.43
CA TYR A 41 -21.14 -19.18 -24.18
C TYR A 41 -21.48 -18.80 -22.73
N THR A 42 -22.64 -19.24 -22.25
CA THR A 42 -23.13 -18.91 -20.90
C THR A 42 -22.21 -19.48 -19.82
N GLU A 43 -21.78 -20.73 -19.96
CA GLU A 43 -20.82 -21.38 -19.06
C GLU A 43 -19.48 -20.63 -19.00
N ARG A 44 -18.88 -20.35 -20.16
CA ARG A 44 -17.61 -19.62 -20.28
C ARG A 44 -17.68 -18.22 -19.70
N ARG A 45 -18.76 -17.49 -20.00
CA ARG A 45 -19.01 -16.15 -19.47
C ARG A 45 -19.18 -16.16 -17.96
N ASN A 46 -19.87 -17.16 -17.41
CA ASN A 46 -20.04 -17.31 -15.97
C ASN A 46 -18.72 -17.65 -15.27
N ALA A 47 -17.91 -18.55 -15.83
CA ALA A 47 -16.59 -18.88 -15.30
C ALA A 47 -15.66 -17.65 -15.27
N LEU A 48 -15.64 -16.85 -16.35
CA LEU A 48 -14.89 -15.60 -16.41
C LEU A 48 -15.38 -14.58 -15.36
N ARG A 49 -16.71 -14.45 -15.20
CA ARG A 49 -17.28 -13.57 -14.19
C ARG A 49 -16.92 -14.04 -12.77
N GLU A 50 -16.96 -15.34 -12.52
CA GLU A 50 -16.57 -15.92 -11.23
C GLU A 50 -15.11 -15.52 -10.91
N PHE A 51 -14.17 -15.81 -11.81
CA PHE A 51 -12.76 -15.41 -11.66
C PHE A 51 -12.57 -13.92 -11.35
N LEU A 52 -13.26 -13.02 -12.06
CA LEU A 52 -13.15 -11.57 -11.86
C LEU A 52 -13.82 -11.06 -10.58
N THR A 53 -14.69 -11.86 -9.97
CA THR A 53 -15.39 -11.50 -8.73
C THR A 53 -14.77 -12.18 -7.49
N SER A 54 -14.07 -13.30 -7.66
CA SER A 54 -13.32 -13.99 -6.62
C SER A 54 -11.82 -13.65 -6.69
N ASP A 55 -11.12 -14.27 -7.64
CA ASP A 55 -9.66 -14.40 -7.70
C ASP A 55 -8.96 -13.13 -8.16
N LEU A 56 -9.66 -12.30 -8.94
CA LEU A 56 -9.18 -10.99 -9.40
C LEU A 56 -10.17 -9.87 -9.06
N SER A 57 -10.79 -9.98 -7.89
CA SER A 57 -11.79 -9.01 -7.45
C SER A 57 -11.19 -7.59 -7.28
N PRO A 58 -11.97 -6.52 -7.55
CA PRO A 58 -11.51 -5.14 -7.32
C PRO A 58 -11.08 -4.89 -5.87
N HIS A 59 -11.76 -5.53 -4.91
CA HIS A 59 -11.42 -5.43 -3.49
C HIS A 59 -10.06 -6.06 -3.18
N LEU A 60 -9.75 -7.20 -3.79
CA LEU A 60 -8.46 -7.86 -3.66
C LEU A 60 -7.34 -7.01 -4.24
N LEU A 61 -7.51 -6.49 -5.46
CA LEU A 61 -6.52 -5.59 -6.09
C LEU A 61 -6.31 -4.32 -5.26
N LYS A 62 -7.38 -3.70 -4.77
CA LYS A 62 -7.29 -2.53 -3.86
C LYS A 62 -6.49 -2.86 -2.60
N ARG A 63 -6.69 -4.05 -2.03
CA ARG A 63 -5.90 -4.53 -0.88
C ARG A 63 -4.43 -4.70 -1.24
N HIS A 64 -4.11 -5.24 -2.41
CA HIS A 64 -2.74 -5.39 -2.89
C HIS A 64 -2.07 -4.05 -3.16
N HIS A 65 -2.78 -3.09 -3.74
CA HIS A 65 -2.32 -1.69 -3.86
C HIS A 65 -2.01 -1.08 -2.50
N ALA A 66 -2.92 -1.20 -1.53
CA ALA A 66 -2.68 -0.70 -0.18
C ALA A 66 -1.45 -1.36 0.48
N ARG A 67 -1.28 -2.68 0.30
CA ARG A 67 -0.11 -3.43 0.78
C ARG A 67 1.17 -2.98 0.09
N MET A 68 1.14 -2.68 -1.21
CA MET A 68 2.29 -2.15 -1.95
C MET A 68 2.70 -0.77 -1.47
N GLN A 69 1.72 0.11 -1.24
CA GLN A 69 1.98 1.42 -0.64
C GLN A 69 2.56 1.28 0.77
N LEU A 70 2.14 0.29 1.54
CA LEU A 70 2.73 0.00 2.85
C LEU A 70 4.18 -0.47 2.73
N LEU A 71 4.48 -1.44 1.86
CA LEU A 71 5.83 -1.99 1.65
C LEU A 71 6.82 -0.90 1.23
N ARG A 72 6.41 0.02 0.34
CA ARG A 72 7.24 1.17 -0.06
C ARG A 72 7.62 2.09 1.11
N LYS A 73 6.82 2.08 2.19
CA LYS A 73 7.06 2.87 3.40
C LYS A 73 7.80 2.10 4.49
N CYS A 74 7.98 0.80 4.34
CA CYS A 74 8.68 -0.01 5.32
C CYS A 74 10.19 0.29 5.34
N SER A 75 10.82 -0.07 6.46
CA SER A 75 12.27 -0.10 6.62
C SER A 75 12.77 -1.53 6.45
N TYR A 76 13.88 -1.74 5.76
CA TYR A 76 14.43 -3.08 5.48
C TYR A 76 15.81 -3.25 6.12
N TYR A 77 16.03 -4.40 6.74
CA TYR A 77 17.21 -4.73 7.53
C TYR A 77 17.86 -6.03 7.04
N ILE A 78 19.17 -6.15 7.25
CA ILE A 78 19.86 -7.43 7.15
C ILE A 78 19.79 -8.13 8.50
N GLU A 79 19.24 -9.33 8.50
CA GLU A 79 19.33 -10.27 9.61
C GLU A 79 20.42 -11.29 9.35
N VAL A 80 21.26 -11.52 10.35
CA VAL A 80 22.32 -12.52 10.35
C VAL A 80 21.85 -13.70 11.19
N LEU A 81 21.61 -14.84 10.56
CA LEU A 81 21.17 -16.06 11.24
C LEU A 81 22.22 -17.17 11.13
N PRO A 82 22.47 -17.94 12.20
CA PRO A 82 23.19 -19.21 12.10
C PRO A 82 22.40 -20.23 11.27
N LYS A 83 23.07 -21.00 10.42
CA LYS A 83 22.47 -22.02 9.53
C LYS A 83 21.64 -23.09 10.27
N HIS A 84 21.94 -23.36 11.54
CA HIS A 84 21.25 -24.36 12.35
C HIS A 84 19.93 -23.87 12.98
N LEU A 85 19.68 -22.56 13.05
CA LEU A 85 18.43 -22.00 13.62
C LEU A 85 17.31 -21.83 12.58
N ALA A 86 17.54 -22.16 11.31
CA ALA A 86 16.53 -22.06 10.24
C ALA A 86 15.45 -23.16 10.28
N LEU A 87 15.49 -24.08 11.24
CA LEU A 87 14.64 -25.28 11.33
C LEU A 87 13.69 -25.31 12.55
N GLY A 88 13.45 -24.16 13.19
CA GLY A 88 12.45 -24.07 14.27
C GLY A 88 12.94 -24.54 15.66
N ASP A 89 14.25 -24.63 15.85
CA ASP A 89 14.82 -25.04 17.14
C ASP A 89 14.86 -23.85 18.12
N GLN A 90 14.09 -23.97 19.21
CA GLN A 90 13.82 -22.94 20.22
C GLN A 90 14.99 -22.78 21.20
N ASN A 91 16.17 -22.39 20.72
CA ASN A 91 17.31 -22.10 21.61
C ASN A 91 17.79 -20.64 21.45
N PRO A 92 17.35 -19.70 22.31
CA PRO A 92 17.57 -18.26 22.11
C PRO A 92 18.91 -17.71 22.64
N LEU A 93 19.93 -18.55 22.85
CA LEU A 93 21.03 -18.19 23.78
C LEU A 93 22.45 -18.01 23.20
N VAL A 94 22.64 -17.92 21.89
CA VAL A 94 23.94 -17.45 21.34
C VAL A 94 23.75 -16.20 20.49
N LEU A 95 23.87 -15.07 21.20
CA LEU A 95 23.86 -13.67 20.79
C LEU A 95 24.16 -13.41 19.29
N PRO A 96 23.23 -12.78 18.54
CA PRO A 96 23.49 -12.21 17.22
C PRO A 96 24.70 -11.27 17.16
N SER A 97 25.06 -10.63 18.28
CA SER A 97 26.19 -9.70 18.36
C SER A 97 27.56 -10.39 18.27
N ALA A 98 27.72 -11.60 18.81
CA ALA A 98 28.99 -12.34 18.73
C ALA A 98 29.28 -12.79 17.28
N VAL A 99 28.24 -13.18 16.54
CA VAL A 99 28.36 -13.53 15.12
C VAL A 99 28.66 -12.31 14.25
N PHE A 100 28.08 -11.15 14.60
CA PHE A 100 28.34 -9.90 13.88
C PHE A 100 29.79 -9.43 14.00
N GLN A 101 30.44 -9.69 15.14
CA GLN A 101 31.87 -9.38 15.35
C GLN A 101 32.81 -10.23 14.46
N LEU A 102 32.35 -11.38 13.97
CA LEU A 102 33.12 -12.24 13.06
C LEU A 102 33.02 -11.81 11.60
N ILE A 103 32.04 -10.94 11.27
CA ILE A 103 31.82 -10.48 9.91
C ILE A 103 32.79 -9.34 9.60
N ASP A 104 33.46 -9.44 8.46
CA ASP A 104 34.30 -8.35 7.95
C ASP A 104 33.43 -7.10 7.66
N PRO A 105 33.73 -5.94 8.27
CA PRO A 105 32.92 -4.74 8.12
C PRO A 105 32.80 -4.26 6.67
N TRP A 106 33.87 -4.36 5.87
CA TRP A 106 33.86 -3.93 4.46
C TRP A 106 33.01 -4.86 3.60
N LYS A 107 33.09 -6.18 3.82
CA LYS A 107 32.21 -7.16 3.18
C LYS A 107 30.75 -6.93 3.59
N PHE A 108 30.49 -6.60 4.85
CA PHE A 108 29.13 -6.30 5.31
C PHE A 108 28.57 -5.04 4.64
N GLN A 109 29.37 -3.96 4.53
CA GLN A 109 28.96 -2.76 3.80
C GLN A 109 28.64 -3.05 2.32
N ARG A 110 29.39 -3.96 1.67
CA ARG A 110 29.02 -4.44 0.32
C ARG A 110 27.70 -5.19 0.32
N MET A 111 27.45 -6.04 1.31
CA MET A 111 26.15 -6.72 1.45
C MET A 111 25.01 -5.76 1.70
N LYS A 112 25.21 -4.66 2.43
CA LYS A 112 24.21 -3.60 2.54
C LYS A 112 23.84 -3.06 1.16
N LYS A 113 24.82 -2.73 0.31
CA LYS A 113 24.55 -2.24 -1.06
C LYS A 113 23.77 -3.27 -1.89
N VAL A 114 24.11 -4.56 -1.79
CA VAL A 114 23.38 -5.66 -2.45
C VAL A 114 21.93 -5.72 -1.94
N GLY A 115 21.72 -5.68 -0.63
CA GLY A 115 20.39 -5.70 -0.06
C GLY A 115 19.57 -4.46 -0.46
N THR A 116 20.17 -3.27 -0.52
CA THR A 116 19.50 -2.05 -0.99
C THR A 116 19.04 -2.22 -2.44
N ALA A 117 19.91 -2.74 -3.31
CA ALA A 117 19.58 -2.98 -4.71
C ALA A 117 18.47 -4.03 -4.85
N GLN A 118 18.58 -5.15 -4.12
CA GLN A 118 17.57 -6.22 -4.13
C GLN A 118 16.21 -5.71 -3.65
N THR A 119 16.15 -4.95 -2.55
CA THR A 119 14.90 -4.34 -2.06
C THR A 119 14.29 -3.39 -3.09
N LYS A 120 15.09 -2.54 -3.73
CA LYS A 120 14.61 -1.63 -4.78
C LYS A 120 14.04 -2.39 -5.98
N ILE A 121 14.76 -3.39 -6.48
CA ILE A 121 14.31 -4.23 -7.59
C ILE A 121 13.02 -4.94 -7.22
N GLN A 122 12.95 -5.55 -6.03
CA GLN A 122 11.75 -6.24 -5.55
C GLN A 122 10.54 -5.30 -5.49
N LEU A 123 10.70 -4.07 -4.96
CA LEU A 123 9.62 -3.10 -4.87
C LEU A 123 9.16 -2.57 -6.24
N LEU A 124 10.07 -2.46 -7.21
CA LEU A 124 9.75 -2.11 -8.59
C LEU A 124 8.97 -3.23 -9.27
N LEU A 125 9.52 -4.45 -9.26
CA LEU A 125 8.88 -5.63 -9.85
C LEU A 125 7.49 -5.89 -9.27
N LEU A 126 7.31 -5.77 -7.96
CA LEU A 126 5.99 -5.87 -7.34
C LEU A 126 5.01 -4.80 -7.83
N GLY A 127 5.50 -3.60 -8.15
CA GLY A 127 4.70 -2.54 -8.77
C GLY A 127 4.26 -2.93 -10.18
N ASP A 128 5.23 -3.35 -11.00
CA ASP A 128 4.99 -3.75 -12.39
C ASP A 128 4.03 -4.95 -12.49
N LEU A 129 4.16 -5.94 -11.60
CA LEU A 129 3.25 -7.08 -11.52
C LEU A 129 1.83 -6.64 -11.16
N LEU A 130 1.68 -5.69 -10.22
CA LEU A 130 0.37 -5.20 -9.84
C LEU A 130 -0.31 -4.40 -10.97
N GLU A 131 0.46 -3.61 -11.72
CA GLU A 131 -0.03 -2.93 -12.93
C GLU A 131 -0.45 -3.94 -14.01
N GLN A 132 0.29 -5.03 -14.19
CA GLN A 132 -0.10 -6.11 -15.10
C GLN A 132 -1.41 -6.79 -14.67
N LEU A 133 -1.63 -6.97 -13.36
CA LEU A 133 -2.91 -7.49 -12.84
C LEU A 133 -4.07 -6.52 -13.13
N ASP A 134 -3.87 -5.21 -12.95
CA ASP A 134 -4.89 -4.21 -13.25
C ASP A 134 -5.25 -4.21 -14.74
N HIS A 135 -4.25 -4.25 -15.63
CA HIS A 135 -4.46 -4.33 -17.08
C HIS A 135 -5.14 -5.64 -17.48
N GLY A 136 -4.65 -6.78 -16.97
CA GLY A 136 -5.24 -8.08 -17.25
C GLY A 136 -6.69 -8.16 -16.79
N ARG A 137 -7.01 -7.56 -15.64
CA ARG A 137 -8.40 -7.44 -15.18
C ARG A 137 -9.24 -6.60 -16.16
N ALA A 138 -8.74 -5.43 -16.56
CA ALA A 138 -9.49 -4.52 -17.43
C ALA A 138 -9.79 -5.16 -18.80
N GLU A 139 -8.83 -5.87 -19.38
CA GLU A 139 -9.03 -6.62 -20.64
C GLU A 139 -10.10 -7.71 -20.50
N LEU A 140 -10.02 -8.52 -19.44
CA LEU A 140 -10.98 -9.58 -19.16
C LEU A 140 -12.39 -9.03 -18.86
N ASP A 141 -12.48 -7.89 -18.17
CA ASP A 141 -13.75 -7.22 -17.89
C ASP A 141 -14.37 -6.67 -19.18
N ALA A 142 -13.56 -6.12 -20.10
CA ALA A 142 -14.03 -5.65 -21.40
C ALA A 142 -14.67 -6.78 -22.24
N LEU A 143 -14.16 -8.01 -22.14
CA LEU A 143 -14.79 -9.17 -22.79
C LEU A 143 -16.20 -9.41 -22.25
N LEU A 144 -16.44 -9.25 -20.94
CA LEU A 144 -17.78 -9.43 -20.35
C LEU A 144 -18.79 -8.34 -20.75
N GLN A 145 -18.29 -7.14 -21.05
CA GLN A 145 -19.09 -6.00 -21.51
C GLN A 145 -19.40 -6.05 -23.01
N SER A 146 -18.70 -6.89 -23.77
CA SER A 146 -18.98 -7.09 -25.19
C SER A 146 -20.38 -7.68 -25.38
N PRO A 147 -21.27 -7.04 -26.17
CA PRO A 147 -22.57 -7.60 -26.51
C PRO A 147 -22.44 -8.77 -27.51
N ASP A 148 -21.30 -8.87 -28.19
CA ASP A 148 -21.02 -9.91 -29.18
C ASP A 148 -20.55 -11.21 -28.49
N PRO A 149 -21.24 -12.36 -28.71
CA PRO A 149 -20.84 -13.65 -28.16
C PRO A 149 -19.69 -14.33 -28.93
N ARG A 150 -19.37 -13.87 -30.16
CA ARG A 150 -18.37 -14.50 -31.04
C ARG A 150 -16.98 -14.64 -30.41
N PRO A 151 -16.42 -13.67 -29.66
CA PRO A 151 -15.10 -13.81 -29.02
C PRO A 151 -15.01 -15.01 -28.06
N PHE A 152 -16.09 -15.33 -27.35
CA PHE A 152 -16.15 -16.48 -26.44
C PHE A 152 -16.32 -17.81 -27.16
N LEU A 153 -16.81 -17.78 -28.39
CA LEU A 153 -17.10 -18.98 -29.19
C LEU A 153 -15.95 -19.32 -30.15
N ALA A 154 -15.32 -18.30 -30.76
CA ALA A 154 -14.25 -18.46 -31.72
C ALA A 154 -12.86 -18.62 -31.08
N ASP A 155 -12.54 -17.81 -30.06
CA ASP A 155 -11.16 -17.68 -29.55
C ASP A 155 -11.04 -17.91 -28.03
N TRP A 156 -11.84 -18.83 -27.49
CA TRP A 156 -11.80 -19.13 -26.05
C TRP A 156 -10.44 -19.58 -25.54
N ALA A 157 -9.66 -20.31 -26.35
CA ALA A 157 -8.30 -20.73 -25.98
C ALA A 157 -7.38 -19.52 -25.70
N LEU A 158 -7.60 -18.38 -26.36
CA LEU A 158 -6.88 -17.14 -26.08
C LEU A 158 -7.29 -16.56 -24.72
N VAL A 159 -8.58 -16.61 -24.39
CA VAL A 159 -9.10 -16.18 -23.09
C VAL A 159 -8.57 -17.07 -21.96
N GLU A 160 -8.57 -18.39 -22.14
CA GLU A 160 -7.99 -19.34 -21.19
C GLU A 160 -6.50 -19.08 -20.96
N ARG A 161 -5.74 -18.84 -22.04
CA ARG A 161 -4.33 -18.46 -21.92
C ARG A 161 -4.18 -17.16 -21.14
N ARG A 162 -5.01 -16.15 -21.42
CA ARG A 162 -4.96 -14.88 -20.69
C ARG A 162 -5.28 -15.05 -19.21
N LEU A 163 -6.25 -15.89 -18.87
CA LEU A 163 -6.57 -16.25 -17.49
C LEU A 163 -5.35 -16.90 -16.80
N ALA A 164 -4.74 -17.89 -17.45
CA ALA A 164 -3.53 -18.56 -16.93
C ALA A 164 -2.36 -17.58 -16.74
N ASP A 165 -2.12 -16.69 -17.70
CA ASP A 165 -1.07 -15.67 -17.62
C ASP A 165 -1.31 -14.72 -16.41
N VAL A 166 -2.54 -14.24 -16.23
CA VAL A 166 -2.89 -13.35 -15.10
C VAL A 166 -2.78 -14.07 -13.76
N SER A 167 -3.20 -15.34 -13.68
CA SER A 167 -2.99 -16.17 -12.48
C SER A 167 -1.50 -16.34 -12.16
N ALA A 168 -0.65 -16.61 -13.16
CA ALA A 168 0.79 -16.72 -12.96
C ALA A 168 1.44 -15.41 -12.50
N VAL A 169 0.94 -14.27 -12.98
CA VAL A 169 1.35 -12.94 -12.49
C VAL A 169 0.94 -12.76 -11.02
N MET A 170 -0.27 -13.18 -10.64
CA MET A 170 -0.73 -13.14 -9.24
C MET A 170 0.16 -14.00 -8.34
N ASP A 171 0.48 -15.24 -8.74
CA ASP A 171 1.37 -16.12 -7.98
C ASP A 171 2.76 -15.54 -7.82
N SER A 172 3.30 -14.94 -8.88
CA SER A 172 4.58 -14.24 -8.86
C SER A 172 4.55 -13.05 -7.91
N PHE A 173 3.49 -12.25 -7.95
CA PHE A 173 3.28 -11.13 -7.04
C PHE A 173 3.23 -11.60 -5.58
N LEU A 174 2.43 -12.63 -5.28
CA LEU A 174 2.26 -13.15 -3.93
C LEU A 174 3.57 -13.71 -3.37
N THR A 175 4.31 -14.47 -4.17
CA THR A 175 5.62 -15.04 -3.81
C THR A 175 6.64 -13.94 -3.51
N MET A 176 6.59 -12.83 -4.26
CA MET A 176 7.51 -11.71 -4.10
C MET A 176 7.14 -10.76 -2.96
N MET A 177 5.97 -10.89 -2.31
CA MET A 177 5.58 -9.98 -1.21
C MET A 177 6.44 -10.12 0.05
N VAL A 178 7.12 -11.25 0.24
CA VAL A 178 7.98 -11.50 1.40
C VAL A 178 9.44 -11.30 0.97
N PRO A 179 10.21 -10.42 1.64
CA PRO A 179 11.64 -10.29 1.33
C PRO A 179 12.35 -11.61 1.53
N GLY A 180 13.09 -12.01 0.50
CA GLY A 180 13.79 -13.28 0.48
C GLY A 180 15.20 -13.23 1.07
N ARG A 181 15.90 -14.35 0.92
CA ARG A 181 17.32 -14.51 1.22
C ARG A 181 18.16 -13.53 0.40
N LEU A 182 19.23 -13.01 1.00
CA LEU A 182 20.26 -12.29 0.25
C LEU A 182 21.21 -13.26 -0.42
N HIS A 183 21.46 -13.05 -1.71
CA HIS A 183 22.44 -13.84 -2.42
C HIS A 183 23.86 -13.43 -2.00
N VAL A 184 24.57 -14.33 -1.32
CA VAL A 184 25.93 -14.11 -0.82
C VAL A 184 26.91 -14.86 -1.72
N LYS A 185 27.65 -14.14 -2.57
CA LYS A 185 28.67 -14.74 -3.46
C LYS A 185 29.98 -15.08 -2.76
N HIS A 186 30.33 -14.37 -1.68
CA HIS A 186 31.62 -14.52 -0.99
C HIS A 186 31.44 -14.70 0.52
N ARG A 187 32.38 -15.43 1.15
CA ARG A 187 32.39 -15.63 2.60
C ARG A 187 32.54 -14.28 3.33
N LEU A 188 31.55 -13.96 4.16
CA LEU A 188 31.48 -12.70 4.91
C LEU A 188 32.41 -12.68 6.12
N VAL A 189 32.74 -13.85 6.67
CA VAL A 189 33.70 -14.03 7.75
C VAL A 189 35.11 -14.09 7.13
N SER A 190 36.05 -13.32 7.69
CA SER A 190 37.47 -13.36 7.32
C SER A 190 38.15 -14.59 7.94
N ASP A 191 39.20 -15.14 7.30
CA ASP A 191 39.79 -16.44 7.65
C ASP A 191 40.40 -16.48 9.06
N VAL A 192 39.54 -16.73 10.04
CA VAL A 192 39.89 -17.25 11.36
C VAL A 192 39.90 -18.77 11.22
N SER A 193 40.93 -19.44 11.75
CA SER A 193 41.17 -20.91 11.67
C SER A 193 39.91 -21.72 11.34
N ALA A 194 39.91 -22.39 10.18
CA ALA A 194 38.74 -22.95 9.48
C ALA A 194 37.79 -23.85 10.30
N ALA A 195 38.21 -24.33 11.48
CA ALA A 195 37.47 -25.25 12.33
C ALA A 195 36.35 -24.63 13.20
N LYS A 196 36.19 -23.30 13.26
CA LYS A 196 35.21 -22.65 14.18
C LYS A 196 34.25 -21.64 13.55
N ILE A 197 34.22 -21.50 12.22
CA ILE A 197 33.40 -20.45 11.59
C ILE A 197 31.94 -20.95 11.47
N PRO A 198 30.97 -20.32 12.16
CA PRO A 198 29.56 -20.69 12.01
C PRO A 198 29.11 -20.40 10.58
N HIS A 199 28.40 -21.35 9.97
CA HIS A 199 27.72 -21.09 8.70
C HIS A 199 26.61 -20.06 8.95
N ILE A 200 26.72 -18.87 8.36
CA ILE A 200 25.75 -17.79 8.51
C ILE A 200 24.92 -17.57 7.25
N TRP A 201 23.67 -17.15 7.45
CA TRP A 201 22.72 -16.78 6.40
C TRP A 201 22.36 -15.31 6.58
N LEU A 202 22.28 -14.60 5.46
CA LEU A 202 21.75 -13.24 5.44
C LEU A 202 20.34 -13.26 4.86
N MET A 203 19.40 -12.66 5.57
CA MET A 203 18.03 -12.45 5.10
C MET A 203 17.68 -10.98 5.14
N LEU A 204 16.80 -10.56 4.23
CA LEU A 204 16.14 -9.26 4.36
C LEU A 204 14.94 -9.43 5.28
N SER A 205 14.82 -8.54 6.26
CA SER A 205 13.61 -8.42 7.05
C SER A 205 12.98 -7.05 6.87
N THR A 206 11.66 -6.99 7.05
CA THR A 206 10.86 -5.78 6.88
C THR A 206 10.33 -5.35 8.23
N LYS A 207 10.52 -4.07 8.57
CA LYS A 207 9.85 -3.41 9.69
C LYS A 207 8.81 -2.42 9.19
N MET A 208 7.61 -2.50 9.77
CA MET A 208 6.46 -1.66 9.41
C MET A 208 6.76 -0.17 9.60
N PRO A 209 6.19 0.76 8.80
CA PRO A 209 6.50 2.18 8.93
C PRO A 209 6.15 2.73 10.31
N VAL A 210 6.99 3.67 10.75
CA VAL A 210 6.70 4.56 11.88
C VAL A 210 5.89 5.73 11.36
N MET A 211 4.78 6.06 12.03
CA MET A 211 3.88 7.12 11.60
C MET A 211 3.41 7.93 12.79
N PHE A 212 3.25 9.24 12.60
CA PHE A 212 2.64 10.11 13.59
C PHE A 212 1.17 9.73 13.80
N ASP A 213 0.79 9.66 15.08
CA ASP A 213 -0.61 9.70 15.47
C ASP A 213 -1.08 11.15 15.37
N ARG A 214 -1.79 11.45 14.29
CA ARG A 214 -2.30 12.79 13.97
C ARG A 214 -3.40 13.25 14.94
N LYS A 215 -4.05 12.32 15.64
CA LYS A 215 -5.12 12.64 16.61
C LYS A 215 -4.53 12.96 17.98
N GLU A 216 -3.49 12.24 18.37
CA GLU A 216 -2.84 12.37 19.68
C GLU A 216 -1.67 13.38 19.68
N SER A 217 -1.18 13.78 18.51
CA SER A 217 -0.16 14.82 18.39
C SER A 217 -0.80 16.20 18.30
N ALA A 218 -0.36 17.13 19.14
CA ALA A 218 -0.91 18.48 19.21
C ALA A 218 0.15 19.51 19.57
N ALA A 219 0.00 20.71 19.02
CA ALA A 219 0.80 21.86 19.41
C ALA A 219 0.07 22.73 20.45
N HIS A 220 0.85 23.20 21.40
CA HIS A 220 0.46 24.13 22.44
C HIS A 220 1.14 25.49 22.16
N GLN A 221 1.16 26.37 23.14
CA GLN A 221 1.67 27.72 22.97
C GLN A 221 3.15 27.75 22.58
N ASP A 222 3.99 27.04 23.33
CA ASP A 222 5.45 27.07 23.22
C ASP A 222 6.06 25.67 23.17
N TRP A 223 5.22 24.66 22.97
CA TRP A 223 5.64 23.27 22.87
C TRP A 223 4.68 22.45 22.01
N ALA A 224 5.10 21.25 21.62
CA ALA A 224 4.24 20.30 20.93
C ALA A 224 4.41 18.91 21.53
N ARG A 225 3.28 18.23 21.77
CA ARG A 225 3.23 16.81 22.06
C ARG A 225 3.18 16.04 20.76
N LEU A 226 4.10 15.11 20.59
CA LEU A 226 4.14 14.24 19.42
C LEU A 226 4.01 12.80 19.86
N ARG A 227 3.12 12.06 19.21
CA ARG A 227 2.94 10.62 19.40
C ARG A 227 3.06 9.92 18.06
N TRP A 228 3.66 8.74 18.05
CA TRP A 228 3.76 7.90 16.85
C TRP A 228 3.58 6.43 17.20
N PHE A 229 3.37 5.62 16.17
CA PHE A 229 3.20 4.19 16.30
C PHE A 229 3.87 3.45 15.15
N VAL A 230 4.17 2.17 15.39
CA VAL A 230 4.54 1.21 14.35
C VAL A 230 3.27 0.47 13.96
N THR A 231 2.99 0.41 12.66
CA THR A 231 1.77 -0.25 12.16
C THR A 231 1.85 -1.75 12.49
N ILE A 232 0.80 -2.35 13.08
CA ILE A 232 0.60 -3.83 13.21
C ILE A 232 1.48 -4.57 14.25
N GLN A 233 2.55 -4.01 14.82
CA GLN A 233 3.35 -4.69 15.86
C GLN A 233 3.69 -3.78 17.06
N PRO A 234 3.60 -4.27 18.31
CA PRO A 234 4.13 -3.56 19.47
C PRO A 234 5.66 -3.51 19.38
N ALA A 235 6.22 -2.32 19.49
CA ALA A 235 7.65 -2.09 19.35
C ALA A 235 8.41 -2.69 20.55
N ALA A 236 9.25 -3.70 20.30
CA ALA A 236 10.44 -3.94 21.11
C ALA A 236 11.32 -2.67 21.07
N SER A 237 12.23 -2.46 22.03
CA SER A 237 13.03 -1.22 22.17
C SER A 237 13.68 -0.74 20.85
N GLU A 238 13.00 0.15 20.12
CA GLU A 238 13.49 0.77 18.89
C GLU A 238 13.99 2.19 19.20
N GLN A 239 14.97 2.65 18.42
CA GLN A 239 15.42 4.03 18.43
C GLN A 239 14.88 4.75 17.20
N TYR A 240 14.41 5.97 17.40
CA TYR A 240 13.87 6.84 16.37
C TYR A 240 14.66 8.15 16.30
N GLU A 241 14.56 8.82 15.16
CA GLU A 241 15.11 10.15 14.95
C GLU A 241 13.97 11.11 14.68
N LEU A 242 13.65 11.96 15.68
CA LEU A 242 12.71 13.05 15.55
C LEU A 242 13.45 14.29 15.06
N ARG A 243 12.96 14.92 13.99
CA ARG A 243 13.42 16.24 13.57
C ARG A 243 12.26 17.22 13.59
N PHE A 244 12.58 18.47 13.88
CA PHE A 244 11.64 19.57 13.73
C PHE A 244 12.34 20.76 13.07
N ARG A 245 11.56 21.57 12.36
CA ARG A 245 12.01 22.85 11.81
C ARG A 245 10.84 23.82 11.70
N LEU A 246 11.10 25.09 11.98
CA LEU A 246 10.19 26.19 11.64
C LEU A 246 10.06 26.29 10.11
N LEU A 247 8.83 26.46 9.61
CA LEU A 247 8.56 26.53 8.17
C LEU A 247 8.84 27.92 7.58
N ASP A 248 8.42 28.97 8.28
CA ASP A 248 8.49 30.36 7.79
C ASP A 248 9.27 31.25 8.77
N PRO A 249 10.61 31.07 8.89
CA PRO A 249 11.44 31.93 9.70
C PRO A 249 11.51 33.34 9.11
N ARG A 250 11.24 34.35 9.93
CA ARG A 250 11.23 35.78 9.56
C ARG A 250 12.50 36.51 10.01
N THR A 251 13.24 35.95 10.96
CA THR A 251 14.45 36.54 11.52
C THR A 251 15.60 35.53 11.51
N GLN A 252 16.84 36.01 11.62
CA GLN A 252 18.01 35.13 11.70
C GLN A 252 17.98 34.23 12.94
N GLN A 253 17.43 34.71 14.05
CA GLN A 253 17.23 33.92 15.27
C GLN A 253 16.19 32.82 15.06
N GLU A 254 15.14 33.09 14.28
CA GLU A 254 14.13 32.09 13.91
C GLU A 254 14.70 30.97 13.04
N CYS A 255 15.74 31.22 12.23
CA CYS A 255 16.42 30.17 11.47
C CYS A 255 17.07 29.11 12.36
N ALA A 256 17.36 29.41 13.63
CA ALA A 256 17.86 28.44 14.60
C ALA A 256 16.77 27.51 15.17
N GLN A 257 15.48 27.74 14.87
CA GLN A 257 14.35 26.94 15.34
C GLN A 257 14.21 25.61 14.59
N CYS A 258 15.21 24.75 14.75
CA CYS A 258 15.23 23.39 14.25
C CYS A 258 16.04 22.47 15.18
N GLY A 259 15.87 21.17 15.03
CA GLY A 259 16.62 20.21 15.82
C GLY A 259 16.48 18.78 15.35
N VAL A 260 17.40 17.95 15.83
CA VAL A 260 17.43 16.49 15.63
C VAL A 260 17.57 15.85 17.01
N ILE A 261 16.65 14.95 17.35
CA ILE A 261 16.53 14.37 18.68
C ILE A 261 16.44 12.84 18.54
N PRO A 262 17.36 12.06 19.13
CA PRO A 262 17.21 10.62 19.25
C PRO A 262 16.16 10.31 20.32
N VAL A 263 15.20 9.43 20.00
CA VAL A 263 14.09 9.09 20.90
C VAL A 263 13.88 7.58 20.95
N ALA A 264 13.82 7.02 22.15
CA ALA A 264 13.59 5.59 22.41
C ALA A 264 12.13 5.24 22.77
N ALA A 265 11.27 6.25 22.85
CA ALA A 265 9.86 6.15 23.20
C ALA A 265 8.97 6.47 21.99
N CYS A 266 7.68 6.13 22.08
CA CYS A 266 6.68 6.44 21.04
C CYS A 266 5.98 7.80 21.24
N THR A 267 6.43 8.58 22.23
CA THR A 267 5.90 9.90 22.57
C THR A 267 7.05 10.82 22.95
N PHE A 268 6.99 12.08 22.55
CA PHE A 268 7.97 13.09 22.92
C PHE A 268 7.38 14.50 22.90
N ASP A 269 7.77 15.33 23.88
CA ASP A 269 7.36 16.73 23.98
C ASP A 269 8.52 17.63 23.53
N VAL A 270 8.34 18.36 22.42
CA VAL A 270 9.32 19.37 21.95
C VAL A 270 8.97 20.70 22.59
N ARG A 271 9.87 21.24 23.42
CA ARG A 271 9.68 22.50 24.18
C ARG A 271 10.39 23.68 23.52
N ASN A 272 10.12 24.88 24.03
CA ASN A 272 10.73 26.15 23.63
C ASN A 272 10.49 26.50 22.14
N LEU A 273 9.35 26.08 21.61
CA LEU A 273 8.88 26.50 20.30
C LEU A 273 8.35 27.93 20.37
N LEU A 274 8.55 28.69 19.30
CA LEU A 274 7.95 30.02 19.20
C LEU A 274 6.42 29.95 19.08
N PRO A 275 5.67 30.83 19.77
CA PRO A 275 4.21 30.88 19.69
C PRO A 275 3.72 31.45 18.37
N ASN A 276 2.51 31.04 17.97
CA ASN A 276 1.87 31.41 16.70
C ASN A 276 2.73 31.13 15.46
N ARG A 277 3.40 29.97 15.42
CA ARG A 277 4.30 29.57 14.33
C ARG A 277 4.05 28.14 13.87
N SER A 278 4.30 27.89 12.59
CA SER A 278 4.12 26.59 11.96
C SER A 278 5.42 25.80 11.91
N TYR A 279 5.42 24.61 12.50
CA TYR A 279 6.56 23.71 12.53
C TYR A 279 6.27 22.46 11.73
N LYS A 280 7.27 21.99 10.98
CA LYS A 280 7.27 20.66 10.38
C LYS A 280 8.08 19.71 11.24
N PHE A 281 7.42 18.68 11.73
CA PHE A 281 7.99 17.56 12.45
C PHE A 281 8.16 16.38 11.49
N THR A 282 9.22 15.62 11.66
CA THR A 282 9.46 14.40 10.91
C THR A 282 9.98 13.29 11.80
N ILE A 283 9.52 12.06 11.59
CA ILE A 283 9.96 10.89 12.35
C ILE A 283 10.40 9.80 11.38
N LYS A 284 11.50 9.11 11.74
CA LYS A 284 11.98 7.90 11.08
C LYS A 284 12.69 7.01 12.09
N ARG A 285 13.06 5.78 11.71
CA ARG A 285 13.93 4.97 12.57
C ARG A 285 15.33 5.57 12.59
N ALA A 286 16.01 5.37 13.71
CA ALA A 286 17.43 5.68 13.78
C ALA A 286 18.20 4.76 12.82
N GLU A 287 19.25 5.30 12.21
CA GLU A 287 20.16 4.51 11.38
C GLU A 287 20.83 3.44 12.26
N THR A 288 20.74 2.19 11.85
CA THR A 288 21.46 1.08 12.51
C THR A 288 22.47 0.47 11.54
N SER A 289 23.44 -0.27 12.08
CA SER A 289 24.45 -0.96 11.26
C SER A 289 23.81 -1.88 10.21
N THR A 290 22.67 -2.50 10.54
CA THR A 290 21.93 -3.46 9.69
C THR A 290 20.89 -2.84 8.78
N LEU A 291 20.58 -1.53 8.90
CA LEU A 291 19.59 -0.88 8.05
C LEU A 291 20.07 -0.79 6.60
N VAL A 292 19.24 -1.21 5.65
CA VAL A 292 19.62 -1.37 4.24
C VAL A 292 18.83 -0.44 3.32
N TYR A 293 17.56 -0.22 3.63
CA TYR A 293 16.68 0.63 2.86
C TYR A 293 15.63 1.25 3.77
N GLU A 294 15.64 2.58 3.88
CA GLU A 294 14.63 3.36 4.61
C GLU A 294 14.31 4.64 3.83
N PRO A 295 13.36 4.58 2.88
CA PRO A 295 12.93 5.77 2.15
C PRO A 295 11.94 6.60 2.97
N TRP A 296 11.30 5.99 3.97
CA TRP A 296 10.15 6.58 4.65
C TRP A 296 10.55 7.49 5.80
N ARG A 297 9.94 8.66 5.79
CA ARG A 297 9.95 9.63 6.87
C ARG A 297 8.56 10.22 6.93
N ASP A 298 7.79 9.88 7.96
CA ASP A 298 6.49 10.51 8.14
C ASP A 298 6.70 11.96 8.57
N SER A 299 5.76 12.82 8.18
CA SER A 299 5.82 14.23 8.51
C SER A 299 4.47 14.75 8.97
N LEU A 300 4.53 15.67 9.93
CA LEU A 300 3.39 16.32 10.54
C LEU A 300 3.68 17.81 10.64
N THR A 301 2.75 18.65 10.21
CA THR A 301 2.83 20.10 10.41
C THR A 301 1.87 20.48 11.52
N LEU A 302 2.36 21.18 12.55
CA LEU A 302 1.52 21.72 13.62
C LEU A 302 1.81 23.22 13.78
N GLN A 303 0.78 23.98 14.11
CA GLN A 303 0.88 25.40 14.42
C GLN A 303 0.76 25.60 15.93
N THR A 304 1.74 26.27 16.53
CA THR A 304 1.71 26.63 17.94
C THR A 304 0.64 27.68 18.20
N LYS A 305 0.06 27.64 19.40
CA LYS A 305 -0.99 28.60 19.79
C LYS A 305 -0.40 29.99 19.98
N PRO A 306 -1.20 31.07 19.85
CA PRO A 306 -0.78 32.40 20.22
C PRO A 306 -0.31 32.45 21.67
N GLY A 307 0.73 33.25 21.94
CA GLY A 307 1.13 33.58 23.31
C GLY A 307 0.04 34.38 24.02
N PRO A 308 0.05 34.44 25.35
CA PRO A 308 -0.77 35.40 26.07
C PRO A 308 -0.45 36.78 25.50
N LEU A 309 -1.50 37.55 25.20
CA LEU A 309 -1.35 38.97 24.91
C LEU A 309 -0.67 39.56 26.15
N GLU A 310 0.54 40.08 26.00
CA GLU A 310 1.06 41.04 26.96
C GLU A 310 0.11 42.24 26.91
N GLY A 311 -0.87 42.25 27.82
CA GLY A 311 -1.63 43.45 28.13
C GLY A 311 -0.63 44.53 28.58
N PRO A 312 -0.95 45.83 28.40
CA PRO A 312 -0.04 46.88 28.80
C PRO A 312 0.30 46.70 30.28
N THR A 313 1.56 46.38 30.56
CA THR A 313 2.11 46.55 31.91
C THR A 313 1.96 48.02 32.24
N LEU A 314 0.97 48.35 33.07
CA LEU A 314 0.93 49.64 33.76
C LEU A 314 2.11 49.68 34.72
N SER A 315 3.26 50.05 34.18
CA SER A 315 4.37 50.57 34.95
C SER A 315 3.94 51.94 35.50
N HIS A 316 3.56 51.99 36.76
CA HIS A 316 3.82 53.19 37.55
C HIS A 316 4.41 52.81 38.90
N SER A 317 5.67 53.20 39.02
CA SER A 317 6.54 53.11 40.18
C SER A 317 6.20 54.22 41.19
N VAL A 318 5.94 53.79 42.43
CA VAL A 318 6.54 54.26 43.71
C VAL A 318 6.42 55.74 44.15
N ARG A 319 5.77 55.91 45.33
CA ARG A 319 6.02 56.78 46.53
C ARG A 319 4.69 57.35 47.01
N GLU A 320 4.32 57.28 48.29
CA GLU A 320 5.00 57.90 49.42
C GLU A 320 4.86 57.11 50.74
N MET A 321 5.90 57.17 51.57
CA MET A 321 5.82 57.00 53.03
C MET A 321 5.00 58.14 53.63
N ILE A 322 4.28 57.90 54.72
CA ILE A 322 4.19 58.80 55.89
C ILE A 322 3.56 58.05 57.07
N PHE A 323 4.34 58.03 58.16
CA PHE A 323 4.13 57.69 59.58
C PHE A 323 3.30 56.48 60.01
#